data_AF-A0A8S2RDP6-F1
#
_entry.id   AF-A0A8S2RDP6-F1
#
_cell.length_a   1.000
_cell.length_b   1.000
_cell.length_c   1.000
_cell.angle_alpha   90.00
_cell.angle_beta   90.00
_cell.angle_gamma   90.00
#
_symmetry.space_group_name_H-M   'P 1'
#
loop_
_entity.id
_entity.type
_entity.pdbx_description
1 polymer ?
#
loop_
_entity_poly.entity_id
_entity_poly.type
_entity_poly.pdbx_seq_one_letter_code
_entity_poly.pdbx_strand_id
1 'polypeptide(L)'
;NDQNPAIIDIINVHHPNFTFDELYRLNVTSHEVLLWSSSMDLAERYQDYIDQPMKANRVNELLFNCTSPWFGSYCQYSFEIDSNYSETVLSVQPKVHIVDAITHSTCYVLLKCDRGAEPMCLDWREVC
;
A
#
# COMPACT_ATOMS: atom_id res chain seq x y z
N ASN A 1 -38.00 -1.92 12.36
CA ASN A 1 -37.34 -3.24 12.33
C ASN A 1 -37.53 -3.83 10.95
N ASP A 2 -36.69 -3.44 10.02
CA ASP A 2 -36.57 -4.12 8.72
C ASP A 2 -35.21 -3.75 8.13
N GLN A 3 -34.17 -4.46 8.60
CA GLN A 3 -32.85 -4.36 8.00
C GLN A 3 -32.86 -5.26 6.76
N ASN A 4 -32.82 -4.66 5.58
CA ASN A 4 -32.75 -5.34 4.28
C ASN A 4 -31.50 -6.26 4.22
N PRO A 5 -31.65 -7.57 3.95
CA PRO A 5 -30.53 -8.53 3.89
C PRO A 5 -29.43 -8.15 2.89
N ALA A 6 -29.71 -7.29 1.90
CA ALA A 6 -28.70 -6.79 0.96
C ALA A 6 -27.66 -5.83 1.58
N ILE A 7 -27.92 -5.25 2.76
CA ILE A 7 -26.97 -4.34 3.44
C ILE A 7 -25.87 -5.13 4.17
N ILE A 8 -26.14 -6.39 4.53
CA ILE A 8 -25.20 -7.23 5.31
C ILE A 8 -24.12 -7.84 4.40
N ASP A 9 -24.38 -7.99 3.10
CA ASP A 9 -23.40 -8.55 2.14
C ASP A 9 -22.35 -7.54 1.64
N ILE A 10 -22.51 -6.23 1.92
CA ILE A 10 -21.49 -5.21 1.59
C ILE A 10 -20.31 -5.25 2.59
N ILE A 11 -20.49 -5.88 3.75
CA ILE A 11 -19.55 -5.80 4.89
C ILE A 11 -18.54 -6.97 4.88
N ASN A 12 -18.72 -7.99 4.02
CA ASN A 12 -17.84 -9.17 3.96
C ASN A 12 -17.12 -9.29 2.61
N VAL A 13 -16.46 -8.23 2.14
CA VAL A 13 -15.46 -8.40 1.08
C VAL A 13 -14.25 -9.13 1.70
N HIS A 14 -14.26 -10.45 1.60
CA HIS A 14 -13.15 -11.29 2.05
C HIS A 14 -11.99 -11.14 1.05
N HIS A 15 -11.12 -10.17 1.31
CA HIS A 15 -9.87 -10.01 0.58
C HIS A 15 -8.93 -11.18 0.92
N PRO A 16 -8.42 -11.90 -0.08
CA PRO A 16 -7.47 -12.98 0.20
C PRO A 16 -6.21 -12.37 0.81
N ASN A 17 -5.70 -13.03 1.85
CA ASN A 17 -4.44 -12.69 2.50
C ASN A 17 -3.48 -13.86 2.40
N PHE A 18 -2.20 -13.51 2.42
CA PHE A 18 -1.11 -14.44 2.24
C PHE A 18 0.01 -14.06 3.19
N THR A 19 0.69 -15.05 3.72
CA THR A 19 1.98 -14.87 4.37
C THR A 19 3.06 -14.58 3.34
N PHE A 20 4.15 -13.93 3.74
CA PHE A 20 5.30 -13.71 2.86
C PHE A 20 5.86 -15.01 2.28
N ASP A 21 5.86 -16.08 3.06
CA ASP A 21 6.31 -17.41 2.65
C ASP A 21 5.39 -18.05 1.60
N GLU A 22 4.07 -17.85 1.72
CA GLU A 22 3.12 -18.26 0.68
C GLU A 22 3.31 -17.47 -0.61
N LEU A 23 3.44 -16.14 -0.53
CA LEU A 23 3.70 -15.29 -1.69
C LEU A 23 5.01 -15.69 -2.40
N TYR A 24 6.07 -15.94 -1.62
CA TYR A 24 7.36 -16.36 -2.15
C TYR A 24 7.26 -17.70 -2.88
N ARG A 25 6.56 -18.68 -2.30
CA ARG A 25 6.30 -19.97 -2.97
C ARG A 25 5.46 -19.84 -4.24
N LEU A 26 4.55 -18.86 -4.28
CA LEU A 26 3.73 -18.55 -5.45
C LEU A 26 4.48 -17.75 -6.52
N ASN A 27 5.75 -17.40 -6.28
CA ASN A 27 6.56 -16.52 -7.12
C ASN A 27 5.93 -15.13 -7.36
N VAL A 28 5.16 -14.63 -6.39
CA VAL A 28 4.64 -13.26 -6.44
C VAL A 28 5.79 -12.30 -6.21
N THR A 29 5.93 -11.30 -7.08
CA THR A 29 6.96 -10.28 -6.98
C THR A 29 6.51 -9.12 -6.09
N SER A 30 7.47 -8.38 -5.52
CA SER A 30 7.16 -7.15 -4.77
C SER A 30 6.51 -6.06 -5.63
N HIS A 31 6.74 -6.10 -6.95
CA HIS A 31 6.05 -5.22 -7.88
C HIS A 31 4.55 -5.56 -8.02
N GLU A 32 4.20 -6.84 -8.10
CA GLU A 32 2.79 -7.27 -8.11
C GLU A 32 2.08 -6.89 -6.80
N VAL A 33 2.78 -6.99 -5.67
CA VAL A 33 2.28 -6.52 -4.37
C VAL A 33 1.93 -5.03 -4.37
N LEU A 34 2.76 -4.18 -5.00
CA LEU A 34 2.46 -2.75 -5.14
C LEU A 34 1.15 -2.51 -5.93
N LEU A 35 0.84 -3.37 -6.91
CA LEU A 35 -0.39 -3.29 -7.70
C LEU A 35 -1.65 -3.68 -6.90
N TRP A 36 -1.51 -4.32 -5.75
CA TRP A 36 -2.63 -4.73 -4.88
C TRP A 36 -3.05 -3.62 -3.90
N SER A 37 -2.77 -2.36 -4.22
CA SER A 37 -3.02 -1.21 -3.33
C SER A 37 -2.36 -1.36 -1.94
N SER A 38 -1.26 -2.12 -1.89
CA SER A 38 -0.47 -2.33 -0.69
C SER A 38 0.42 -1.12 -0.41
N SER A 39 0.86 -0.94 0.85
CA SER A 39 1.79 0.14 1.17
C SER A 39 3.18 -0.15 0.61
N MET A 40 3.89 0.92 0.21
CA MET A 40 5.28 0.81 -0.25
C MET A 40 6.17 0.13 0.79
N ASP A 41 6.00 0.46 2.07
CA ASP A 41 6.72 -0.19 3.17
C ASP A 41 6.53 -1.70 3.18
N LEU A 42 5.30 -2.20 2.94
CA LEU A 42 5.01 -3.62 2.99
C LEU A 42 5.63 -4.34 1.78
N ALA A 43 5.61 -3.71 0.60
CA ALA A 43 6.26 -4.22 -0.60
C ALA A 43 7.79 -4.30 -0.46
N GLU A 44 8.43 -3.26 0.11
CA GLU A 44 9.88 -3.27 0.39
C GLU A 44 10.23 -4.35 1.40
N ARG A 45 9.46 -4.48 2.49
CA ARG A 45 9.69 -5.55 3.47
C ARG A 45 9.52 -6.95 2.87
N TYR A 46 8.63 -7.10 1.90
CA TYR A 46 8.49 -8.34 1.16
C TYR A 46 9.66 -8.57 0.19
N GLN A 47 10.20 -7.53 -0.45
CA GLN A 47 11.44 -7.64 -1.23
C GLN A 47 12.62 -8.06 -0.35
N ASP A 48 12.79 -7.46 0.83
CA ASP A 48 13.79 -7.88 1.80
C ASP A 48 13.68 -9.38 2.13
N TYR A 49 12.44 -9.87 2.25
CA TYR A 49 12.16 -11.28 2.49
C TYR A 49 12.53 -12.15 1.31
N ILE A 50 12.18 -11.77 0.07
CA ILE A 50 12.58 -12.49 -1.15
C ILE A 50 14.12 -12.59 -1.23
N ASP A 51 14.82 -11.49 -0.96
CA ASP A 51 16.28 -11.42 -1.09
C ASP A 51 16.98 -12.22 0.02
N GLN A 52 16.43 -12.21 1.24
CA GLN A 52 17.05 -12.83 2.42
C GLN A 52 16.02 -13.56 3.33
N PRO A 53 15.38 -14.64 2.86
CA PRO A 53 14.25 -15.27 3.55
C PRO A 53 14.59 -15.75 4.98
N MET A 54 15.80 -16.28 5.17
CA MET A 54 16.27 -16.82 6.44
C MET A 54 16.63 -15.77 7.50
N LYS A 55 16.89 -14.52 7.10
CA LYS A 55 17.29 -13.45 8.02
C LYS A 55 16.13 -12.54 8.41
N ALA A 56 15.13 -12.41 7.55
CA ALA A 56 14.07 -11.44 7.73
C ALA A 56 13.17 -11.75 8.94
N ASN A 57 13.06 -13.01 9.40
CA ASN A 57 12.11 -13.44 10.45
C ASN A 57 10.67 -12.91 10.21
N ARG A 58 10.27 -12.79 8.95
CA ARG A 58 8.97 -12.25 8.47
C ARG A 58 8.13 -13.30 7.75
N VAL A 59 8.45 -14.58 7.94
CA VAL A 59 7.77 -15.73 7.28
C VAL A 59 6.24 -15.63 7.42
N ASN A 60 5.75 -15.23 8.59
CA ASN A 60 4.33 -15.12 8.92
C ASN A 60 3.75 -13.70 8.75
N GLU A 61 4.52 -12.74 8.22
CA GLU A 61 3.99 -11.40 7.96
C GLU A 61 2.93 -11.50 6.86
N LEU A 62 1.78 -10.85 7.08
CA LEU A 62 0.61 -10.96 6.22
C LEU A 62 0.53 -9.82 5.23
N LEU A 63 0.03 -10.15 4.05
CA LEU A 63 -0.25 -9.23 2.98
C LEU A 63 -1.62 -9.53 2.39
N PHE A 64 -2.43 -8.49 2.24
CA PHE A 64 -3.75 -8.60 1.64
C PHE A 64 -3.69 -8.19 0.18
N ASN A 65 -4.30 -9.01 -0.68
CA ASN A 65 -4.54 -8.64 -2.06
C ASN A 65 -5.81 -7.78 -2.12
N CYS A 66 -5.63 -6.47 -1.96
CA CYS A 66 -6.74 -5.52 -2.02
C CYS A 66 -7.06 -5.21 -3.48
N THR A 67 -8.22 -5.69 -3.94
CA THR A 67 -8.72 -5.32 -5.26
C THR A 67 -9.32 -3.91 -5.17
N SER A 68 -8.99 -3.05 -6.14
CA SER A 68 -9.59 -1.72 -6.26
C SER A 68 -11.13 -1.79 -6.11
N PRO A 69 -11.78 -0.91 -5.33
CA PRO A 69 -11.26 0.35 -4.78
C PRO A 69 -10.67 0.26 -3.36
N TRP A 70 -10.41 -0.95 -2.84
CA TRP A 70 -9.98 -1.14 -1.47
C TRP A 70 -8.48 -0.96 -1.28
N PHE A 71 -8.07 -0.35 -0.17
CA PHE A 71 -6.69 -0.08 0.19
C PHE A 71 -6.49 -0.08 1.71
N GLY A 72 -5.21 0.00 2.12
CA GLY A 72 -4.80 -0.09 3.53
C GLY A 72 -4.33 -1.49 3.91
N SER A 73 -3.68 -1.61 5.07
CA SER A 73 -2.99 -2.84 5.50
C SER A 73 -3.88 -4.09 5.57
N TYR A 74 -5.20 -3.91 5.70
CA TYR A 74 -6.22 -4.95 5.77
C TYR A 74 -7.35 -4.72 4.74
N CYS A 75 -7.09 -3.93 3.69
CA CYS A 75 -8.10 -3.48 2.72
C CYS A 75 -9.29 -2.76 3.37
N GLN A 76 -9.08 -2.09 4.51
CA GLN A 76 -10.14 -1.55 5.34
C GLN A 76 -10.70 -0.20 4.87
N TYR A 77 -10.06 0.42 3.88
CA TYR A 77 -10.48 1.70 3.33
C TYR A 77 -10.87 1.54 1.87
N SER A 78 -11.86 2.30 1.43
CA SER A 78 -12.19 2.46 0.02
C SER A 78 -12.69 3.89 -0.20
N PHE A 79 -12.57 4.36 -1.44
CA PHE A 79 -13.23 5.60 -1.83
C PHE A 79 -14.60 5.27 -2.38
N GLU A 80 -15.63 5.92 -1.87
CA GLU A 80 -16.91 5.99 -2.57
C GLU A 80 -16.65 6.79 -3.85
N ILE A 81 -16.63 6.10 -4.99
CA ILE A 81 -16.46 6.73 -6.31
C ILE A 81 -17.80 7.38 -6.68
N ASP A 82 -18.27 8.31 -5.87
CA ASP A 82 -19.19 9.32 -6.34
C ASP A 82 -18.38 10.31 -7.17
N SER A 83 -18.97 10.74 -8.28
CA SER A 83 -18.39 11.50 -9.41
C SER A 83 -17.57 12.76 -9.10
N ASN A 84 -17.34 13.08 -7.83
CA ASN A 84 -16.65 14.25 -7.35
C ASN A 84 -15.29 13.99 -6.69
N TYR A 85 -14.69 12.81 -6.91
CA TYR A 85 -13.34 12.46 -6.42
C TYR A 85 -12.29 13.55 -6.71
N SER A 86 -12.39 14.20 -7.88
CA SER A 86 -11.50 15.30 -8.24
C SER A 86 -11.62 16.51 -7.31
N GLU A 87 -12.82 16.88 -6.86
CA GLU A 87 -13.02 18.03 -5.97
C GLU A 87 -12.50 17.75 -4.57
N THR A 88 -12.67 16.53 -4.05
CA THR A 88 -12.18 16.16 -2.72
C THR A 88 -10.65 16.20 -2.66
N VAL A 89 -9.95 15.61 -3.64
CA VAL A 89 -8.48 15.62 -3.71
C VAL A 89 -7.93 17.05 -3.88
N LEU A 90 -8.58 17.88 -4.70
CA LEU A 90 -8.19 19.28 -4.89
C LEU A 90 -8.46 20.17 -3.67
N SER A 91 -9.44 19.82 -2.84
CA SER A 91 -9.79 20.57 -1.62
C SER A 91 -8.81 20.35 -0.46
N VAL A 92 -8.08 19.23 -0.46
CA VAL A 92 -7.03 18.95 0.53
C VAL A 92 -5.78 19.74 0.12
N GLN A 93 -5.77 21.04 0.44
CA GLN A 93 -4.50 21.78 0.44
C GLN A 93 -3.62 21.19 1.55
N PRO A 94 -2.43 20.65 1.23
CA PRO A 94 -1.51 20.23 2.26
C PRO A 94 -1.15 21.48 3.08
N LYS A 95 -1.65 21.55 4.32
CA LYS A 95 -1.11 22.51 5.29
C LYS A 95 0.35 22.13 5.47
N VAL A 96 1.23 22.92 4.85
CA VAL A 96 2.68 22.76 4.96
C VAL A 96 3.04 23.03 6.42
N HIS A 97 3.05 21.99 7.23
CA HIS A 97 3.82 22.00 8.44
C HIS A 97 5.27 21.86 8.00
N ILE A 98 6.04 22.94 8.22
CA ILE A 98 7.50 22.86 8.18
C ILE A 98 7.87 21.97 9.37
N VAL A 99 7.95 20.66 9.11
CA VAL A 99 8.48 19.69 10.06
C VAL A 99 9.99 19.90 10.06
N ASP A 100 10.56 20.05 11.25
CA ASP A 100 12.00 20.11 11.48
C ASP A 100 12.74 19.06 10.64
N ALA A 101 13.94 19.44 10.17
CA ALA A 101 14.79 18.66 9.27
C ALA A 101 14.61 17.15 9.43
N ILE A 102 14.06 16.50 8.40
CA ILE A 102 13.93 15.04 8.32
C ILE A 102 15.35 14.47 8.26
N THR A 103 15.92 14.14 9.42
CA THR A 103 17.30 13.63 9.50
C THR A 103 17.42 12.18 9.03
N HIS A 104 16.29 11.49 8.83
CA HIS A 104 16.23 10.10 8.36
C HIS A 104 15.13 9.96 7.30
N SER A 105 15.47 10.23 6.05
CA SER A 105 14.59 9.93 4.92
C SER A 105 14.72 8.45 4.55
N THR A 106 13.62 7.70 4.55
CA THR A 106 13.58 6.35 3.99
C THR A 106 13.45 6.44 2.47
N CYS A 107 14.28 5.68 1.76
CA CYS A 107 14.33 5.70 0.31
C CYS A 107 13.71 4.41 -0.23
N TYR A 108 12.55 4.52 -0.87
CA TYR A 108 11.92 3.40 -1.57
C TYR A 108 12.63 3.16 -2.90
N VAL A 109 13.21 1.98 -3.07
CA VAL A 109 14.07 1.62 -4.20
C VAL A 109 13.35 0.76 -5.21
N LEU A 110 12.27 0.08 -4.82
CA LEU A 110 11.45 -0.74 -5.71
C LEU A 110 10.78 0.06 -6.83
N LEU A 111 10.41 1.31 -6.55
CA LEU A 111 9.79 2.20 -7.53
C LEU A 111 10.86 2.86 -8.40
N LYS A 112 10.84 2.59 -9.71
CA LYS A 112 11.70 3.26 -10.68
C LYS A 112 11.01 4.52 -11.20
N CYS A 113 11.26 5.63 -10.53
CA CYS A 113 10.71 6.93 -10.92
C CYS A 113 11.84 7.93 -11.21
N ASP A 114 11.51 8.97 -11.97
CA ASP A 114 12.41 10.12 -12.11
C ASP A 114 12.45 10.87 -10.77
N ARG A 115 13.59 10.80 -10.09
CA ARG A 115 13.82 11.41 -8.78
C ARG A 115 14.52 12.77 -8.87
N GLY A 116 14.69 13.30 -10.08
CA GLY A 116 15.58 14.44 -10.30
C GLY A 116 17.04 14.07 -10.03
N ALA A 117 17.83 15.02 -9.54
CA ALA A 117 19.25 14.80 -9.29
C ALA A 117 19.49 13.88 -8.07
N GLU A 118 20.32 12.84 -8.24
CA GLU A 118 20.78 12.02 -7.12
C GLU A 118 21.47 12.89 -6.05
N PRO A 119 21.27 12.62 -4.74
CA PRO A 119 20.70 11.42 -4.12
C PRO A 119 19.29 11.64 -3.54
N MET A 120 18.39 12.31 -4.26
CA MET A 120 17.04 12.57 -3.74
C MET A 120 16.24 11.27 -3.60
N CYS A 121 15.65 11.08 -2.41
CA CYS A 121 14.72 9.99 -2.13
C CYS A 121 13.30 10.48 -2.35
N LEU A 122 12.44 9.60 -2.89
CA LEU A 122 11.04 9.92 -3.12
C LEU A 122 10.39 10.33 -1.80
N ASP A 123 9.75 11.48 -1.80
CA ASP A 123 8.79 11.82 -0.75
C ASP A 123 7.48 11.05 -1.02
N TRP A 124 6.70 10.72 0.02
CA TRP A 124 5.43 10.00 -0.14
C TRP A 124 4.39 10.76 -0.99
N ARG A 125 4.62 12.06 -1.21
CA ARG A 125 3.81 12.96 -2.05
C ARG A 125 4.21 12.93 -3.53
N GLU A 126 5.37 12.37 -3.86
CA GLU A 126 5.85 12.27 -5.24
C GLU A 126 5.22 11.03 -5.88
N VAL A 127 4.17 11.26 -6.66
CA VAL A 127 3.44 10.22 -7.37
C VAL A 127 4.17 9.90 -8.67
N CYS A 128 4.54 8.64 -8.82
CA CYS A 128 4.79 7.98 -10.09
C CYS A 128 3.50 7.27 -10.54
#